data_AF-A0A7V9ZBN2-F1
#
_entry.id   AF-A0A7V9ZBN2-F1
#
_cell.length_a   1.000
_cell.length_b   1.000
_cell.length_c   1.000
_cell.angle_alpha   90.00
_cell.angle_beta   90.00
_cell.angle_gamma   90.00
#
_symmetry.space_group_name_H-M   'P 1'
#
loop_
_entity.id
_entity.type
_entity.pdbx_description
1 polymer ?
#
loop_
_entity_poly.entity_id
_entity_poly.type
_entity_poly.pdbx_seq_one_letter_code
_entity_poly.pdbx_strand_id
1 'polypeptide(L)'
;MRRSFIVILMLVMTVFLAAPAASAQFIKIPKIPKPKPQPTPTETTQPAPASDSEPGQPQPAPRSTSTGAAPRSGGPYAAKPEPPATPQFLPDTLEIQVEHWDYYWKIPNDNHNTSWAPRIRFDVFYGGSSKLRYKADYFMPDGSLWYSEALEYRGGFDEKSGISLVQSESDSNRDKKAVVTGGVFGIKITNIRDNSTVFQGKFKVVRYKPTISDARYKNEVDYYVDYDWKLPIGFADLYFERDYATPIIRMWFKGDIKGDNLEARLFHNGQQIATTDDGGSVNSGERYYADKRGNDESLFWNEFKFSWPNRVEFIVTEDLRNFTAYKNTLFLNQMPGDYVVKVYYNGEQVRETRFSIGSNGTYADNGIARQNNLTTNKIILPVRVMGTLDKWNAVNAKAMGFYGNPVNGLTP
;
A
#
# COMPACT_ATOMS: atom_id res chain seq x y z
N MET A 1 -61.58 2.46 30.67
CA MET A 1 -60.50 3.38 30.26
C MET A 1 -59.38 2.61 29.55
N ARG A 2 -59.62 2.13 28.32
CA ARG A 2 -58.66 1.32 27.54
C ARG A 2 -58.84 1.62 26.04
N ARG A 3 -58.54 2.85 25.61
CA ARG A 3 -58.45 3.21 24.17
C ARG A 3 -57.37 4.25 23.83
N SER A 4 -56.64 4.79 24.82
CA SER A 4 -55.70 5.91 24.57
C SER A 4 -54.21 5.51 24.51
N PHE A 5 -53.86 4.23 24.60
CA PHE A 5 -52.45 3.80 24.65
C PHE A 5 -51.85 3.37 23.29
N ILE A 6 -52.67 3.17 22.26
CA ILE A 6 -52.19 2.65 20.95
C ILE A 6 -51.82 3.78 19.98
N VAL A 7 -52.36 5.00 20.17
CA VAL A 7 -52.10 6.12 19.24
C VAL A 7 -50.74 6.79 19.49
N ILE A 8 -50.19 6.72 20.71
CA ILE A 8 -48.88 7.31 21.04
C ILE A 8 -47.72 6.45 20.54
N LEU A 9 -47.89 5.12 20.42
CA LEU A 9 -46.83 4.24 19.94
C LEU A 9 -46.60 4.34 18.41
N MET A 10 -47.61 4.72 17.62
CA MET A 10 -47.45 4.94 16.18
C MET A 10 -46.87 6.30 15.81
N LEU A 11 -46.94 7.32 16.68
CA LEU A 11 -46.35 8.63 16.40
C LEU A 11 -44.84 8.71 16.69
N VAL A 12 -44.31 7.81 17.53
CA VAL A 12 -42.87 7.74 17.86
C VAL A 12 -42.08 6.91 16.83
N MET A 13 -42.73 6.05 16.05
CA MET A 13 -42.09 5.26 14.98
C MET A 13 -41.90 6.03 13.66
N THR A 14 -42.61 7.14 13.43
CA THR A 14 -42.53 7.89 12.17
C THR A 14 -41.46 8.99 12.14
N VAL A 15 -40.76 9.24 13.25
CA VAL A 15 -39.71 10.29 13.33
C VAL A 15 -38.29 9.73 13.05
N PHE A 16 -38.12 8.41 12.89
CA PHE A 16 -36.79 7.80 12.71
C PHE A 16 -36.42 7.36 11.28
N LEU A 17 -37.21 7.71 10.25
CA LEU A 17 -36.97 7.26 8.86
C LEU A 17 -36.61 8.36 7.85
N ALA A 18 -36.18 9.53 8.33
CA ALA A 18 -35.64 10.59 7.47
C ALA A 18 -34.27 11.07 7.97
N ALA A 19 -33.30 10.16 8.05
CA ALA A 19 -31.91 10.57 7.99
C ALA A 19 -31.63 10.99 6.54
N PRO A 20 -31.31 12.27 6.25
CA PRO A 20 -30.85 12.62 4.92
C PRO A 20 -29.59 11.82 4.64
N ALA A 21 -29.57 11.10 3.53
CA ALA A 21 -28.33 10.62 2.95
C ALA A 21 -27.45 11.85 2.72
N ALA A 22 -26.50 12.08 3.64
CA ALA A 22 -25.47 13.06 3.48
C ALA A 22 -24.64 12.59 2.28
N SER A 23 -24.96 13.13 1.10
CA SER A 23 -24.06 13.04 -0.03
C SER A 23 -22.76 13.68 0.43
N ALA A 24 -21.69 12.90 0.41
CA ALA A 24 -20.36 13.42 0.62
C ALA A 24 -20.10 14.45 -0.47
N GLN A 25 -20.33 15.73 -0.17
CA GLN A 25 -19.90 16.83 -1.00
C GLN A 25 -18.37 16.77 -0.99
N PHE A 26 -17.81 16.29 -2.09
CA PHE A 26 -16.38 16.29 -2.32
C PHE A 26 -15.86 17.72 -2.15
N ILE A 27 -15.11 17.96 -1.08
CA ILE A 27 -14.33 19.19 -0.92
C ILE A 27 -13.37 19.25 -2.12
N LYS A 28 -13.64 20.19 -3.03
CA LYS A 28 -12.75 20.49 -4.17
C LYS A 28 -11.46 21.07 -3.60
N ILE A 29 -10.40 20.26 -3.56
CA ILE A 29 -9.06 20.76 -3.32
C ILE A 29 -8.74 21.77 -4.45
N PRO A 30 -8.28 22.99 -4.15
CA PRO A 30 -7.94 23.97 -5.16
C PRO A 30 -6.92 23.39 -6.14
N LYS A 31 -7.25 23.39 -7.44
CA LYS A 31 -6.27 23.10 -8.49
C LYS A 31 -5.24 24.23 -8.47
N ILE A 32 -3.99 23.90 -8.14
CA ILE A 32 -2.87 24.82 -8.27
C ILE A 32 -2.68 25.13 -9.78
N PRO A 33 -2.63 26.41 -10.21
CA PRO A 33 -2.43 26.75 -11.62
C PRO A 33 -1.09 26.19 -12.12
N LYS A 34 -1.12 25.50 -13.26
CA LYS A 34 0.11 25.17 -14.00
C LYS A 34 0.82 26.48 -14.39
N PRO A 35 2.16 26.57 -14.27
CA PRO A 35 2.91 27.71 -14.79
C PRO A 35 2.64 27.90 -16.28
N LYS A 36 2.33 29.13 -16.68
CA LYS A 36 2.23 29.51 -18.10
C LYS A 36 3.60 29.31 -18.77
N PRO A 37 3.67 28.66 -19.95
CA PRO A 37 4.89 28.64 -20.75
C PRO A 37 5.30 30.07 -21.08
N GLN A 38 6.56 30.39 -20.81
CA GLN A 38 7.19 31.64 -21.21
C GLN A 38 7.49 31.58 -22.72
N PRO A 39 7.12 32.59 -23.52
CA PRO A 39 7.32 32.55 -24.97
C PRO A 39 8.81 32.70 -25.32
N THR A 40 9.31 31.78 -26.14
CA THR A 40 10.60 31.88 -26.81
C THR A 40 10.51 32.88 -27.98
N PRO A 41 11.55 33.69 -28.25
CA PRO A 41 11.50 34.74 -29.27
C PRO A 41 11.46 34.19 -30.70
N THR A 42 10.71 34.89 -31.55
CA THR A 42 10.53 34.69 -32.98
C THR A 42 11.81 34.99 -33.77
N GLU A 43 12.24 34.07 -34.62
CA GLU A 43 13.15 34.35 -35.73
C GLU A 43 12.43 34.23 -37.09
N THR A 44 12.97 34.99 -38.03
CA THR A 44 12.33 35.64 -39.18
C THR A 44 12.19 34.75 -40.43
N THR A 45 11.12 35.00 -41.18
CA THR A 45 10.71 34.54 -42.53
C THR A 45 11.83 34.61 -43.59
N GLN A 46 12.01 33.69 -44.57
CA GLN A 46 11.30 33.58 -45.88
C GLN A 46 12.26 32.90 -46.94
N PRO A 47 11.88 32.47 -48.17
CA PRO A 47 10.78 31.63 -48.70
C PRO A 47 11.23 30.35 -49.48
N ALA A 48 10.24 29.52 -49.84
CA ALA A 48 10.28 28.28 -50.63
C ALA A 48 10.50 28.46 -52.16
N PRO A 49 10.66 27.34 -52.89
CA PRO A 49 9.71 27.06 -53.98
C PRO A 49 9.15 25.61 -54.00
N ALA A 50 8.06 25.50 -54.77
CA ALA A 50 7.05 24.45 -54.82
C ALA A 50 7.47 23.10 -55.42
N SER A 51 6.76 22.03 -55.04
CA SER A 51 6.37 20.93 -55.94
C SER A 51 5.24 20.09 -55.35
N ASP A 52 4.51 19.49 -56.29
CA ASP A 52 3.14 18.98 -56.22
C ASP A 52 2.87 17.79 -55.30
N SER A 53 1.58 17.64 -55.01
CA SER A 53 0.97 16.68 -54.11
C SER A 53 0.65 15.35 -54.80
N GLU A 54 1.05 14.24 -54.17
CA GLU A 54 0.42 12.91 -54.34
C GLU A 54 0.23 12.26 -52.94
N PRO A 55 -0.85 11.49 -52.71
CA PRO A 55 -1.27 11.11 -51.36
C PRO A 55 -0.46 9.94 -50.79
N GLY A 56 0.10 10.17 -49.60
CA GLY A 56 0.95 9.22 -48.87
C GLY A 56 0.20 8.01 -48.30
N GLN A 57 0.78 6.83 -48.53
CA GLN A 57 0.57 5.60 -47.75
C GLN A 57 0.80 5.83 -46.25
N PRO A 58 0.04 5.14 -45.37
CA PRO A 58 0.24 5.24 -43.93
C PRO A 58 1.59 4.62 -43.52
N GLN A 59 2.46 5.47 -42.99
CA GLN A 59 3.75 5.14 -42.39
C GLN A 59 3.54 4.38 -41.06
N PRO A 60 4.27 3.29 -40.77
CA PRO A 60 4.15 2.56 -39.52
C PRO A 60 4.61 3.41 -38.32
N ALA A 61 3.88 3.28 -37.21
CA ALA A 61 4.15 3.98 -35.96
C ALA A 61 5.59 3.80 -35.45
N PRO A 62 6.20 4.84 -34.84
CA PRO A 62 7.54 4.75 -34.28
C PRO A 62 7.55 3.78 -33.08
N ARG A 63 8.46 2.82 -33.18
CA ARG A 63 8.77 1.78 -32.20
C ARG A 63 9.11 2.43 -30.86
N SER A 64 8.35 2.10 -29.81
CA SER A 64 8.66 2.48 -28.43
C SER A 64 10.04 1.93 -28.05
N THR A 65 10.98 2.81 -27.73
CA THR A 65 12.25 2.46 -27.11
C THR A 65 11.98 2.02 -25.67
N SER A 66 11.77 0.71 -25.51
CA SER A 66 11.87 0.02 -24.24
C SER A 66 13.31 0.13 -23.72
N THR A 67 13.56 1.02 -22.76
CA THR A 67 14.68 0.90 -21.83
C THR A 67 14.30 -0.10 -20.73
N GLY A 68 14.08 -1.35 -21.12
CA GLY A 68 14.20 -2.50 -20.25
C GLY A 68 15.50 -3.18 -20.63
N ALA A 69 16.38 -3.42 -19.67
CA ALA A 69 17.58 -4.21 -19.89
C ALA A 69 17.19 -5.51 -20.59
N ALA A 70 17.79 -5.77 -21.76
CA ALA A 70 17.61 -7.04 -22.45
C ALA A 70 18.11 -8.17 -21.53
N PRO A 71 17.41 -9.31 -21.46
CA PRO A 71 17.90 -10.46 -20.72
C PRO A 71 19.27 -10.85 -21.25
N ARG A 72 20.25 -11.03 -20.35
CA ARG A 72 21.53 -11.66 -20.68
C ARG A 72 21.23 -13.00 -21.36
N SER A 73 21.94 -13.29 -22.44
CA SER A 73 21.79 -14.52 -23.23
C SER A 73 21.80 -15.76 -22.33
N GLY A 74 20.67 -16.46 -22.26
CA GLY A 74 20.46 -17.66 -21.46
C GLY A 74 19.16 -17.53 -20.67
N GLY A 75 18.15 -18.31 -21.05
CA GLY A 75 16.93 -18.62 -20.28
C GLY A 75 16.08 -17.48 -19.65
N PRO A 76 14.86 -17.79 -19.20
CA PRO A 76 14.08 -16.86 -18.38
C PRO A 76 14.57 -16.92 -16.91
N TYR A 77 15.61 -16.19 -16.54
CA TYR A 77 16.13 -16.16 -15.16
C TYR A 77 15.55 -14.99 -14.37
N ALA A 78 15.23 -15.23 -13.10
CA ALA A 78 14.93 -14.14 -12.18
C ALA A 78 16.20 -13.34 -11.90
N ALA A 79 16.15 -12.02 -12.07
CA ALA A 79 17.27 -11.13 -11.83
C ALA A 79 16.85 -10.09 -10.80
N LYS A 80 17.71 -9.84 -9.80
CA LYS A 80 17.48 -8.77 -8.84
C LYS A 80 17.47 -7.42 -9.57
N PRO A 81 16.52 -6.51 -9.28
CA PRO A 81 16.49 -5.21 -9.94
C PRO A 81 17.69 -4.37 -9.53
N GLU A 82 18.29 -3.71 -10.51
CA GLU A 82 19.36 -2.76 -10.28
C GLU A 82 18.79 -1.45 -9.72
N PRO A 83 19.39 -0.88 -8.66
CA PRO A 83 18.93 0.38 -8.11
C PRO A 83 19.04 1.54 -9.13
N PRO A 84 17.97 2.32 -9.35
CA PRO A 84 17.97 3.38 -10.35
C PRO A 84 18.80 4.59 -9.89
N ALA A 85 19.34 5.36 -10.84
CA ALA A 85 20.04 6.61 -10.53
C ALA A 85 19.10 7.67 -9.93
N THR A 86 17.84 7.71 -10.38
CA THR A 86 16.81 8.60 -9.87
C THR A 86 16.07 7.92 -8.72
N PRO A 87 15.97 8.55 -7.53
CA PRO A 87 15.25 7.97 -6.42
C PRO A 87 13.78 7.70 -6.70
N GLN A 88 13.33 6.49 -6.37
CA GLN A 88 11.95 6.06 -6.56
C GLN A 88 11.28 5.81 -5.21
N PHE A 89 10.21 6.56 -4.96
CA PHE A 89 9.33 6.33 -3.83
C PHE A 89 8.66 4.96 -3.96
N LEU A 90 8.70 4.13 -2.91
CA LEU A 90 8.03 2.83 -2.87
C LEU A 90 6.69 2.97 -2.14
N PRO A 91 5.58 3.15 -2.88
CA PRO A 91 4.34 3.58 -2.29
C PRO A 91 3.70 2.49 -1.41
N ASP A 92 3.98 1.22 -1.68
CA ASP A 92 3.55 0.06 -0.90
C ASP A 92 4.12 0.00 0.52
N THR A 93 5.25 0.67 0.74
CA THR A 93 5.93 0.76 2.05
C THR A 93 5.49 1.96 2.88
N LEU A 94 4.60 2.82 2.35
CA LEU A 94 4.11 3.97 3.08
C LEU A 94 3.30 3.51 4.30
N GLU A 95 3.74 3.98 5.45
CA GLU A 95 3.09 3.79 6.73
C GLU A 95 2.86 5.14 7.41
N ILE A 96 1.68 5.30 8.01
CA ILE A 96 1.32 6.47 8.80
C ILE A 96 0.90 5.99 10.19
N GLN A 97 1.72 6.24 11.19
CA GLN A 97 1.43 5.94 12.58
C GLN A 97 0.90 7.18 13.31
N VAL A 98 0.35 6.96 14.49
CA VAL A 98 0.05 8.02 15.45
C VAL A 98 1.12 8.00 16.54
N GLU A 99 1.56 9.17 16.97
CA GLU A 99 2.32 9.34 18.21
C GLU A 99 1.39 10.00 19.22
N HIS A 100 1.27 9.40 20.41
CA HIS A 100 0.30 9.81 21.43
C HIS A 100 0.95 10.52 22.61
N TRP A 101 0.15 11.38 23.23
CA TRP A 101 0.44 11.98 24.53
C TRP A 101 -0.78 11.84 25.42
N ASP A 102 -0.55 11.56 26.71
CA ASP A 102 -1.59 11.48 27.75
C ASP A 102 -2.08 12.86 28.21
N TYR A 103 -1.67 13.92 27.52
CA TYR A 103 -2.10 15.30 27.77
C TYR A 103 -2.36 16.00 26.43
N TYR A 104 -3.04 17.15 26.50
CA TYR A 104 -3.17 18.05 25.37
C TYR A 104 -2.53 19.39 25.69
N TRP A 105 -1.48 19.76 24.96
CA TRP A 105 -0.66 20.95 25.25
C TRP A 105 -1.44 22.27 25.32
N LYS A 106 -2.59 22.38 24.64
CA LYS A 106 -3.46 23.58 24.71
C LYS A 106 -4.27 23.66 26.00
N ILE A 107 -4.30 22.59 26.80
CA ILE A 107 -4.98 22.49 28.10
C ILE A 107 -3.97 21.89 29.10
N PRO A 108 -2.89 22.63 29.43
CA PRO A 108 -1.73 22.07 30.16
C PRO A 108 -2.03 21.62 31.60
N ASN A 109 -3.20 21.99 32.14
CA ASN A 109 -3.61 21.61 33.50
C ASN A 109 -4.57 20.41 33.53
N ASP A 110 -4.86 19.79 32.38
CA ASP A 110 -5.76 18.63 32.28
C ASP A 110 -5.05 17.43 31.65
N ASN A 111 -4.60 16.53 32.51
CA ASN A 111 -3.88 15.31 32.15
C ASN A 111 -4.82 14.13 31.77
N HIS A 112 -6.10 14.41 31.52
CA HIS A 112 -7.08 13.40 31.10
C HIS A 112 -7.53 13.59 29.65
N ASN A 113 -6.72 14.28 28.83
CA ASN A 113 -6.99 14.45 27.41
C ASN A 113 -5.87 13.82 26.61
N THR A 114 -6.13 12.67 26.00
CA THR A 114 -5.17 12.08 25.08
C THR A 114 -5.17 12.88 23.77
N SER A 115 -3.99 13.20 23.28
CA SER A 115 -3.77 13.86 22.00
C SER A 115 -2.80 13.07 21.13
N TRP A 116 -2.78 13.37 19.83
CA TRP A 116 -1.92 12.64 18.89
C TRP A 116 -1.45 13.52 17.72
N ALA A 117 -0.36 13.10 17.07
CA ALA A 117 0.14 13.65 15.82
C ALA A 117 0.63 12.52 14.89
N PRO A 118 0.58 12.67 13.56
CA PRO A 118 1.04 11.63 12.66
C PRO A 118 2.57 11.52 12.65
N ARG A 119 3.03 10.30 12.43
CA ARG A 119 4.38 9.97 11.98
C ARG A 119 4.27 9.18 10.69
N ILE A 120 5.22 9.36 9.80
CA ILE A 120 5.28 8.58 8.57
C ILE A 120 6.63 7.90 8.40
N ARG A 121 6.62 6.80 7.68
CA ARG A 121 7.81 6.18 7.13
C ARG A 121 7.51 5.52 5.80
N PHE A 122 8.52 5.43 4.94
CA PHE A 122 8.47 4.75 3.65
C PHE A 122 9.88 4.48 3.15
N ASP A 123 9.98 3.53 2.23
CA ASP A 123 11.22 3.19 1.57
C ASP A 123 11.37 3.93 0.23
N VAL A 124 12.62 4.16 -0.14
CA VAL A 124 13.04 4.70 -1.42
C VAL A 124 14.04 3.74 -2.05
N PHE A 125 13.82 3.38 -3.32
CA PHE A 125 14.72 2.53 -4.09
C PHE A 125 15.59 3.39 -5.02
N TYR A 126 16.91 3.34 -4.85
CA TYR A 126 17.87 4.14 -5.63
C TYR A 126 19.32 3.69 -5.47
N GLY A 127 20.21 4.12 -6.37
CA GLY A 127 21.63 3.74 -6.38
C GLY A 127 22.56 4.57 -5.49
N GLY A 128 22.06 5.21 -4.43
CA GLY A 128 22.90 5.93 -3.46
C GLY A 128 23.46 7.30 -3.91
N SER A 129 23.44 7.61 -5.21
CA SER A 129 24.10 8.79 -5.80
C SER A 129 23.45 10.14 -5.48
N SER A 130 22.23 10.14 -4.94
CA SER A 130 21.45 11.36 -4.66
C SER A 130 21.18 11.52 -3.17
N LYS A 131 21.33 12.74 -2.65
CA LYS A 131 20.86 13.07 -1.30
C LYS A 131 19.33 13.12 -1.29
N LEU A 132 18.70 12.23 -0.54
CA LEU A 132 17.25 12.21 -0.33
C LEU A 132 16.83 13.45 0.48
N ARG A 133 15.80 14.16 -0.01
CA ARG A 133 15.24 15.36 0.64
C ARG A 133 13.74 15.38 0.44
N TYR A 134 12.99 14.98 1.46
CA TYR A 134 11.55 14.92 1.41
C TYR A 134 10.92 15.78 2.50
N LYS A 135 9.73 16.29 2.22
CA LYS A 135 8.88 16.99 3.18
C LYS A 135 7.49 16.36 3.16
N ALA A 136 6.87 16.21 4.32
CA ALA A 136 5.47 15.87 4.45
C ALA A 136 4.66 17.11 4.85
N ASP A 137 3.56 17.34 4.13
CA ASP A 137 2.52 18.29 4.50
C ASP A 137 1.29 17.50 4.96
N TYR A 138 0.82 17.76 6.18
CA TYR A 138 -0.39 17.16 6.73
C TYR A 138 -1.54 18.16 6.69
N PHE A 139 -2.74 17.67 6.42
CA PHE A 139 -3.94 18.50 6.30
C PHE A 139 -5.01 18.02 7.28
N MET A 140 -5.67 18.98 7.92
CA MET A 140 -6.83 18.73 8.77
C MET A 140 -8.00 18.15 7.97
N PRO A 141 -9.03 17.59 8.64
CA PRO A 141 -10.18 17.01 7.93
C PRO A 141 -10.98 18.00 7.07
N ASP A 142 -10.90 19.30 7.37
CA ASP A 142 -11.46 20.37 6.56
C ASP A 142 -10.61 20.73 5.32
N GLY A 143 -9.45 20.10 5.15
CA GLY A 143 -8.51 20.32 4.06
C GLY A 143 -7.53 21.47 4.28
N SER A 144 -7.60 22.18 5.41
CA SER A 144 -6.62 23.19 5.77
C SER A 144 -5.26 22.55 6.10
N LEU A 145 -4.16 23.25 5.82
CA LEU A 145 -2.83 22.78 6.20
C LEU A 145 -2.73 22.73 7.73
N TRP A 146 -2.39 21.57 8.26
CA TRP A 146 -2.17 21.36 9.68
C TRP A 146 -0.74 21.76 10.06
N TYR A 147 0.25 21.07 9.50
CA TYR A 147 1.66 21.40 9.61
C TYR A 147 2.48 20.71 8.52
N SER A 148 3.73 21.14 8.40
CA SER A 148 4.73 20.52 7.54
C SER A 148 5.91 20.05 8.36
N GLU A 149 6.58 18.99 7.91
CA GLU A 149 7.85 18.53 8.49
C GLU A 149 8.82 18.11 7.39
N ALA A 150 10.11 18.37 7.61
CA ALA A 150 11.16 17.69 6.87
C ALA A 150 11.21 16.22 7.32
N LEU A 151 11.53 15.34 6.38
CA LEU A 151 11.70 13.93 6.66
C LEU A 151 13.19 13.60 6.72
N GLU A 152 13.56 12.82 7.72
CA GLU A 152 14.91 12.33 7.89
C GLU A 152 15.12 11.01 7.14
N TYR A 153 16.36 10.84 6.75
CA TYR A 153 16.87 9.57 6.28
C TYR A 153 17.54 8.85 7.45
N ARG A 154 17.08 7.64 7.78
CA ARG A 154 17.60 6.86 8.91
C ARG A 154 18.14 5.51 8.43
N GLY A 155 19.29 5.09 8.95
CA GLY A 155 19.82 3.74 8.75
C GLY A 155 20.92 3.59 7.69
N GLY A 156 21.24 4.65 6.93
CA GLY A 156 22.27 4.57 5.88
C GLY A 156 21.80 3.81 4.64
N PHE A 157 22.63 3.80 3.59
CA PHE A 157 22.26 3.30 2.28
C PHE A 157 22.63 1.83 2.24
N ASP A 158 21.65 0.94 2.08
CA ASP A 158 21.94 -0.46 1.85
C ASP A 158 22.28 -0.68 0.39
N GLU A 159 23.57 -0.69 0.07
CA GLU A 159 24.08 -0.94 -1.29
C GLU A 159 23.59 -2.27 -1.87
N LYS A 160 23.30 -3.28 -1.02
CA LYS A 160 22.86 -4.59 -1.50
C LYS A 160 21.42 -4.55 -1.97
N SER A 161 20.54 -3.86 -1.27
CA SER A 161 19.11 -3.78 -1.62
C SER A 161 18.77 -2.56 -2.47
N GLY A 162 19.60 -1.51 -2.44
CA GLY A 162 19.27 -0.20 -3.00
C GLY A 162 18.15 0.52 -2.25
N ILE A 163 17.76 0.03 -1.06
CA ILE A 163 16.62 0.54 -0.30
C ILE A 163 17.10 1.48 0.81
N SER A 164 16.30 2.51 1.06
CA SER A 164 16.56 3.50 2.10
C SER A 164 15.28 3.96 2.77
N LEU A 165 15.28 3.91 4.11
CA LEU A 165 14.15 4.32 4.92
C LEU A 165 14.14 5.84 5.10
N VAL A 166 13.04 6.46 4.72
CA VAL A 166 12.71 7.87 4.97
C VAL A 166 11.57 7.92 5.98
N GLN A 167 11.68 8.78 6.99
CA GLN A 167 10.69 8.84 8.07
C GLN A 167 10.57 10.23 8.70
N SER A 168 9.52 10.44 9.50
CA SER A 168 9.35 11.65 10.31
C SER A 168 10.51 11.81 11.31
N GLU A 169 11.04 13.04 11.40
CA GLU A 169 12.09 13.42 12.34
C GLU A 169 11.70 13.17 13.80
N SER A 170 12.68 12.84 14.63
CA SER A 170 12.48 12.81 16.08
C SER A 170 12.47 14.26 16.60
N ASP A 171 11.28 14.83 16.82
CA ASP A 171 11.08 16.22 17.23
C ASP A 171 10.50 16.29 18.64
N SER A 172 11.27 16.84 19.59
CA SER A 172 10.85 16.98 20.99
C SER A 172 9.68 17.93 21.20
N ASN A 173 9.32 18.74 20.19
CA ASN A 173 8.17 19.65 20.22
C ASN A 173 6.98 19.13 19.38
N ARG A 174 6.97 17.85 18.98
CA ARG A 174 5.87 17.30 18.18
C ARG A 174 4.53 17.32 18.94
N ASP A 175 4.56 17.26 20.26
CA ASP A 175 3.38 17.41 21.11
C ASP A 175 2.61 18.71 20.82
N LYS A 176 3.29 19.81 20.51
CA LYS A 176 2.68 21.10 20.12
C LYS A 176 1.93 21.05 18.78
N LYS A 177 2.18 20.02 17.97
CA LYS A 177 1.45 19.77 16.73
C LYS A 177 0.20 18.93 16.96
N ALA A 178 0.08 18.27 18.11
CA ALA A 178 -0.98 17.30 18.37
C ALA A 178 -2.41 17.87 18.32
N VAL A 179 -3.37 16.99 18.04
CA VAL A 179 -4.82 17.26 18.03
C VAL A 179 -5.58 16.20 18.84
N VAL A 180 -6.85 16.47 19.12
CA VAL A 180 -7.75 15.59 19.89
C VAL A 180 -8.90 15.03 19.06
N THR A 181 -8.88 15.26 17.75
CA THR A 181 -9.92 14.83 16.82
C THR A 181 -9.47 13.63 16.02
N GLY A 182 -10.36 12.67 15.81
CA GLY A 182 -10.25 11.70 14.73
C GLY A 182 -10.84 12.25 13.43
N GLY A 183 -10.77 11.48 12.35
CA GLY A 183 -11.30 11.88 11.05
C GLY A 183 -10.43 11.43 9.89
N VAL A 184 -10.70 11.98 8.71
CA VAL A 184 -9.90 11.72 7.50
C VAL A 184 -8.98 12.91 7.25
N PHE A 185 -7.68 12.71 7.38
CA PHE A 185 -6.63 13.73 7.27
C PHE A 185 -5.92 13.62 5.94
N GLY A 186 -5.52 14.73 5.33
CA GLY A 186 -4.74 14.72 4.10
C GLY A 186 -3.24 14.58 4.37
N ILE A 187 -2.51 14.05 3.38
CA ILE A 187 -1.06 14.00 3.36
C ILE A 187 -0.54 14.30 1.95
N LYS A 188 0.57 15.02 1.86
CA LYS A 188 1.33 15.24 0.63
C LYS A 188 2.81 15.09 0.92
N ILE A 189 3.50 14.26 0.15
CA ILE A 189 4.94 14.08 0.21
C ILE A 189 5.56 14.74 -1.02
N THR A 190 6.52 15.63 -0.78
CA THR A 190 7.19 16.42 -1.82
C THR A 190 8.69 16.14 -1.78
N ASN A 191 9.30 15.87 -2.94
CA ASN A 191 10.75 15.91 -3.09
C ASN A 191 11.19 17.38 -3.12
N ILE A 192 11.96 17.80 -2.11
CA ILE A 192 12.35 19.20 -1.94
C ILE A 192 13.35 19.63 -3.02
N ARG A 193 14.10 18.69 -3.62
CA ARG A 193 15.13 19.00 -4.62
C ARG A 193 14.55 19.67 -5.86
N ASP A 194 13.41 19.18 -6.34
CA ASP A 194 12.76 19.62 -7.57
C ASP A 194 11.31 20.08 -7.36
N ASN A 195 10.86 20.11 -6.10
CA ASN A 195 9.50 20.46 -5.68
C ASN A 195 8.41 19.56 -6.31
N SER A 196 8.78 18.35 -6.76
CA SER A 196 7.84 17.38 -7.31
C SER A 196 7.05 16.70 -6.19
N THR A 197 5.76 16.48 -6.44
CA THR A 197 4.91 15.68 -5.52
C THR A 197 5.15 14.22 -5.84
N VAL A 198 5.68 13.47 -4.86
CA VAL A 198 5.92 12.03 -5.02
C VAL A 198 4.75 11.19 -4.53
N PHE A 199 3.96 11.73 -3.61
CA PHE A 199 2.74 11.09 -3.13
C PHE A 199 1.74 12.13 -2.62
N GLN A 200 0.45 11.88 -2.80
CA GLN A 200 -0.62 12.66 -2.21
C GLN A 200 -1.82 11.77 -1.92
N GLY A 201 -2.31 11.84 -0.69
CA GLY A 201 -3.41 11.00 -0.23
C GLY A 201 -4.09 11.53 1.04
N LYS A 202 -4.78 10.63 1.72
CA LYS A 202 -5.41 10.82 3.02
C LYS A 202 -5.31 9.53 3.82
N PHE A 203 -5.46 9.67 5.11
CA PHE A 203 -5.52 8.57 6.06
C PHE A 203 -6.62 8.83 7.08
N LYS A 204 -7.20 7.76 7.62
CA LYS A 204 -8.26 7.88 8.62
C LYS A 204 -7.70 7.55 9.99
N VAL A 205 -7.91 8.45 10.93
CA VAL A 205 -7.65 8.21 12.34
C VAL A 205 -8.96 7.99 13.06
N VAL A 206 -9.06 6.83 13.70
CA VAL A 206 -10.21 6.47 14.53
C VAL A 206 -9.90 6.84 15.97
N ARG A 207 -10.89 7.44 16.62
CA ARG A 207 -10.90 7.68 18.06
C ARG A 207 -11.58 6.49 18.73
N TYR A 208 -10.86 5.80 19.59
CA TYR A 208 -11.35 4.64 20.31
C TYR A 208 -11.36 4.92 21.80
N LYS A 209 -12.44 4.57 22.48
CA LYS A 209 -12.51 4.72 23.93
C LYS A 209 -12.33 3.34 24.55
N PRO A 210 -11.19 3.06 25.21
CA PRO A 210 -11.05 1.85 25.99
C PRO A 210 -12.15 1.80 27.05
N THR A 211 -12.61 0.60 27.41
CA THR A 211 -13.62 0.38 28.45
C THR A 211 -13.10 0.83 29.82
N ILE A 212 -13.20 2.13 30.10
CA ILE A 212 -12.91 2.74 31.40
C ILE A 212 -14.20 3.39 31.89
N SER A 213 -14.66 2.98 33.08
CA SER A 213 -15.96 3.37 33.65
C SER A 213 -15.92 4.65 34.50
N ASP A 214 -14.74 5.21 34.79
CA ASP A 214 -14.59 6.41 35.62
C ASP A 214 -14.71 7.69 34.79
N ALA A 215 -15.59 8.59 35.24
CA ALA A 215 -15.90 9.86 34.57
C ALA A 215 -14.70 10.81 34.44
N ARG A 216 -13.67 10.68 35.29
CA ARG A 216 -12.43 11.46 35.21
C ARG A 216 -11.68 11.20 33.91
N TYR A 217 -11.74 9.97 33.40
CA TYR A 217 -11.06 9.53 32.19
C TYR A 217 -11.94 9.62 30.94
N LYS A 218 -13.00 10.46 30.97
CA LYS A 218 -13.97 10.54 29.88
C LYS A 218 -13.35 10.95 28.54
N ASN A 219 -12.26 11.70 28.59
CA ASN A 219 -11.52 12.24 27.44
C ASN A 219 -10.24 11.46 27.13
N GLU A 220 -9.91 10.46 27.96
CA GLU A 220 -8.85 9.52 27.64
C GLU A 220 -9.36 8.54 26.59
N VAL A 221 -8.72 8.59 25.44
CA VAL A 221 -9.05 7.81 24.27
C VAL A 221 -7.76 7.35 23.63
N ASP A 222 -7.85 6.26 22.90
CA ASP A 222 -6.84 5.89 21.95
C ASP A 222 -7.12 6.51 20.58
N TYR A 223 -6.06 6.69 19.82
CA TYR A 223 -6.12 7.01 18.40
C TYR A 223 -5.38 5.93 17.63
N TYR A 224 -5.85 5.59 16.44
CA TYR A 224 -5.11 4.69 15.56
C TYR A 224 -5.45 4.96 14.11
N VAL A 225 -4.54 4.62 13.22
CA VAL A 225 -4.78 4.68 11.77
C VAL A 225 -5.54 3.43 11.33
N ASP A 226 -6.65 3.64 10.61
CA ASP A 226 -7.47 2.58 10.04
C ASP A 226 -6.82 2.05 8.75
N TYR A 227 -6.33 0.80 8.81
CA TYR A 227 -5.63 0.13 7.70
C TYR A 227 -6.51 -0.87 6.94
N ASP A 228 -7.84 -0.80 7.04
CA ASP A 228 -8.74 -1.71 6.31
C ASP A 228 -8.53 -1.68 4.79
N TRP A 229 -7.96 -0.59 4.25
CA TRP A 229 -7.61 -0.46 2.84
C TRP A 229 -6.50 -1.42 2.39
N LYS A 230 -5.68 -1.97 3.31
CA LYS A 230 -4.63 -2.95 2.98
C LYS A 230 -5.19 -4.37 2.78
N LEU A 231 -6.36 -4.70 3.36
CA LEU A 231 -6.93 -6.04 3.32
C LEU A 231 -7.19 -6.60 1.90
N PRO A 232 -7.70 -5.81 0.93
CA PRO A 232 -7.87 -6.28 -0.44
C PRO A 232 -6.60 -6.16 -1.30
N ILE A 233 -5.43 -5.89 -0.69
CA ILE A 233 -4.16 -5.72 -1.38
C ILE A 233 -3.18 -6.79 -0.92
N GLY A 234 -2.57 -7.47 -1.87
CA GLY A 234 -1.49 -8.40 -1.65
C GLY A 234 -0.29 -8.07 -2.52
N PHE A 235 0.80 -8.78 -2.28
CA PHE A 235 2.02 -8.62 -3.06
C PHE A 235 2.57 -9.99 -3.43
N ALA A 236 3.01 -10.14 -4.68
CA ALA A 236 3.93 -11.21 -5.06
C ALA A 236 5.33 -10.61 -5.14
N ASP A 237 6.29 -11.27 -4.51
CA ASP A 237 7.66 -10.81 -4.33
C ASP A 237 8.63 -11.99 -4.43
N LEU A 238 9.92 -11.69 -4.54
CA LEU A 238 10.99 -12.68 -4.59
C LEU A 238 11.98 -12.45 -3.46
N TYR A 239 12.20 -13.49 -2.66
CA TYR A 239 13.32 -13.52 -1.73
C TYR A 239 14.53 -14.15 -2.43
N PHE A 240 15.45 -13.29 -2.85
CA PHE A 240 16.67 -13.69 -3.53
C PHE A 240 17.70 -14.23 -2.55
N GLU A 241 18.11 -15.47 -2.78
CA GLU A 241 19.30 -16.07 -2.21
C GLU A 241 20.41 -16.12 -3.29
N ARG A 242 21.59 -16.60 -2.89
CA ARG A 242 22.74 -16.70 -3.80
C ARG A 242 22.39 -17.42 -5.11
N ASP A 243 21.69 -18.54 -4.99
CA ASP A 243 21.47 -19.48 -6.09
C ASP A 243 19.98 -19.76 -6.31
N TYR A 244 19.03 -18.99 -5.76
CA TYR A 244 17.61 -19.16 -6.10
C TYR A 244 16.83 -17.91 -5.68
N ALA A 245 15.56 -17.86 -6.07
CA ALA A 245 14.66 -16.84 -5.59
C ALA A 245 13.31 -17.45 -5.20
N THR A 246 13.02 -17.45 -3.90
CA THR A 246 11.79 -18.03 -3.37
C THR A 246 10.62 -17.08 -3.60
N PRO A 247 9.52 -17.53 -4.23
CA PRO A 247 8.30 -16.73 -4.32
C PRO A 247 7.69 -16.49 -2.94
N ILE A 248 7.36 -15.24 -2.67
CA ILE A 248 6.65 -14.83 -1.46
C ILE A 248 5.35 -14.15 -1.86
N ILE A 249 4.24 -14.61 -1.29
CA ILE A 249 2.96 -13.92 -1.35
C ILE A 249 2.69 -13.27 -0.01
N ARG A 250 2.43 -11.96 -0.01
CA ARG A 250 2.10 -11.19 1.19
C ARG A 250 0.64 -10.78 1.18
N MET A 251 -0.07 -10.98 2.28
CA MET A 251 -1.46 -10.55 2.43
C MET A 251 -1.73 -10.02 3.83
N TRP A 252 -2.67 -9.08 3.92
CA TRP A 252 -3.11 -8.49 5.18
C TRP A 252 -4.35 -9.17 5.75
N PHE A 253 -4.37 -9.29 7.06
CA PHE A 253 -5.46 -9.85 7.86
C PHE A 253 -5.77 -8.91 9.02
N LYS A 254 -7.04 -8.87 9.41
CA LYS A 254 -7.52 -8.11 10.56
C LYS A 254 -7.94 -9.08 11.66
N GLY A 255 -7.59 -8.75 12.89
CA GLY A 255 -7.82 -9.65 14.03
C GLY A 255 -6.52 -10.21 14.60
N ASP A 256 -6.61 -10.86 15.76
CA ASP A 256 -5.49 -11.61 16.33
C ASP A 256 -5.38 -13.00 15.68
N ILE A 257 -4.89 -13.00 14.45
CA ILE A 257 -4.72 -14.21 13.65
C ILE A 257 -3.43 -14.90 14.06
N LYS A 258 -3.52 -16.19 14.37
CA LYS A 258 -2.36 -17.04 14.66
C LYS A 258 -1.82 -17.65 13.37
N GLY A 259 -0.53 -17.46 13.12
CA GLY A 259 0.16 -17.98 11.93
C GLY A 259 0.05 -19.50 11.77
N ASP A 260 0.14 -20.25 12.88
CA ASP A 260 0.10 -21.72 12.89
C ASP A 260 -1.24 -22.31 12.40
N ASN A 261 -2.29 -21.48 12.35
CA ASN A 261 -3.61 -21.87 11.87
C ASN A 261 -3.84 -21.49 10.40
N LEU A 262 -2.87 -20.83 9.76
CA LEU A 262 -2.93 -20.42 8.37
C LEU A 262 -2.27 -21.47 7.47
N GLU A 263 -2.92 -21.75 6.36
CA GLU A 263 -2.37 -22.59 5.27
C GLU A 263 -2.54 -21.84 3.94
N ALA A 264 -1.51 -21.78 3.10
CA ALA A 264 -1.63 -21.29 1.74
C ALA A 264 -1.34 -22.38 0.71
N ARG A 265 -2.28 -22.55 -0.22
CA ARG A 265 -2.21 -23.51 -1.33
C ARG A 265 -2.03 -22.78 -2.65
N LEU A 266 -1.03 -23.21 -3.43
CA LEU A 266 -0.72 -22.69 -4.75
C LEU A 266 -1.27 -23.63 -5.83
N PHE A 267 -2.00 -23.07 -6.79
CA PHE A 267 -2.60 -23.77 -7.90
C PHE A 267 -2.09 -23.25 -9.24
N HIS A 268 -1.91 -24.14 -10.20
CA HIS A 268 -1.60 -23.86 -11.59
C HIS A 268 -2.40 -24.80 -12.50
N ASN A 269 -3.02 -24.27 -13.57
CA ASN A 269 -3.90 -25.05 -14.47
C ASN A 269 -4.99 -25.84 -13.72
N GLY A 270 -5.53 -25.28 -12.63
CA GLY A 270 -6.55 -25.91 -11.80
C GLY A 270 -6.05 -27.01 -10.86
N GLN A 271 -4.78 -27.38 -10.91
CA GLN A 271 -4.17 -28.37 -10.02
C GLN A 271 -3.40 -27.71 -8.89
N GLN A 272 -3.49 -28.26 -7.67
CA GLN A 272 -2.64 -27.84 -6.57
C GLN A 272 -1.22 -28.33 -6.82
N ILE A 273 -0.24 -27.43 -6.79
CA ILE A 273 1.18 -27.74 -7.01
C ILE A 273 2.03 -27.58 -5.75
N ALA A 274 1.56 -26.82 -4.75
CA ALA A 274 2.23 -26.68 -3.47
C ALA A 274 1.26 -26.26 -2.34
N THR A 275 1.65 -26.54 -1.10
CA THR A 275 0.98 -26.05 0.11
C THR A 275 2.01 -25.68 1.18
N THR A 276 1.69 -24.73 2.06
CA THR A 276 2.56 -24.36 3.18
C THR A 276 2.73 -25.49 4.20
N ASP A 277 1.77 -26.42 4.28
CA ASP A 277 1.80 -27.55 5.21
C ASP A 277 2.79 -28.65 4.78
N ASP A 278 3.27 -28.62 3.54
CA ASP A 278 4.20 -29.61 2.96
C ASP A 278 5.44 -28.91 2.41
N GLY A 279 6.33 -28.54 3.34
CA GLY A 279 7.62 -27.94 3.01
C GLY A 279 7.53 -26.46 2.59
N GLY A 280 6.43 -25.78 2.92
CA GLY A 280 6.33 -24.33 2.80
C GLY A 280 6.44 -23.62 4.15
N SER A 281 6.11 -22.33 4.16
CA SER A 281 6.28 -21.47 5.34
C SER A 281 5.22 -20.37 5.39
N VAL A 282 4.75 -20.10 6.61
CA VAL A 282 3.93 -18.94 6.96
C VAL A 282 4.71 -18.12 7.96
N ASN A 283 5.11 -16.91 7.58
CA ASN A 283 5.84 -16.00 8.46
C ASN A 283 5.03 -14.73 8.72
N SER A 284 5.11 -14.20 9.93
CA SER A 284 4.57 -12.87 10.23
C SER A 284 5.38 -11.78 9.54
N GLY A 285 4.69 -10.79 8.99
CA GLY A 285 5.25 -9.56 8.46
C GLY A 285 5.03 -8.40 9.42
N GLU A 286 4.64 -7.26 8.87
CA GLU A 286 4.30 -6.07 9.63
C GLU A 286 3.03 -6.24 10.46
N ARG A 287 2.96 -5.52 11.58
CA ARG A 287 1.80 -5.49 12.47
C ARG A 287 1.46 -4.06 12.84
N TYR A 288 0.20 -3.67 12.67
CA TYR A 288 -0.34 -2.39 13.12
C TYR A 288 -1.44 -2.61 14.15
N TYR A 289 -1.48 -1.76 15.16
CA TYR A 289 -2.47 -1.84 16.23
C TYR A 289 -2.68 -0.49 16.93
N ALA A 290 -3.79 -0.38 17.64
CA ALA A 290 -4.03 0.72 18.57
C ALA A 290 -3.34 0.44 19.93
N ASP A 291 -2.61 1.40 20.48
CA ASP A 291 -1.71 1.17 21.63
C ASP A 291 -2.46 0.83 22.93
N LYS A 292 -3.60 1.49 23.17
CA LYS A 292 -4.46 1.32 24.35
C LYS A 292 -5.68 0.42 24.10
N ARG A 293 -5.64 -0.43 23.08
CA ARG A 293 -6.73 -1.38 22.74
C ARG A 293 -7.11 -2.38 23.84
N GLY A 294 -6.23 -2.61 24.81
CA GLY A 294 -6.41 -3.70 25.79
C GLY A 294 -6.52 -5.06 25.09
N ASN A 295 -7.63 -5.76 25.30
CA ASN A 295 -7.89 -7.09 24.74
C ASN A 295 -8.75 -7.04 23.45
N ASP A 296 -8.96 -5.87 22.85
CA ASP A 296 -9.73 -5.77 21.62
C ASP A 296 -8.91 -6.24 20.41
N GLU A 297 -9.09 -7.52 20.08
CA GLU A 297 -8.41 -8.16 18.95
C GLU A 297 -8.85 -7.59 17.59
N SER A 298 -9.98 -6.88 17.50
CA SER A 298 -10.45 -6.32 16.21
C SER A 298 -9.60 -5.15 15.71
N LEU A 299 -8.69 -4.64 16.56
CA LEU A 299 -7.82 -3.49 16.30
C LEU A 299 -6.40 -3.90 15.90
N PHE A 300 -6.24 -5.08 15.28
CA PHE A 300 -4.99 -5.55 14.72
C PHE A 300 -5.07 -5.68 13.21
N TRP A 301 -4.02 -5.25 12.51
CA TRP A 301 -3.75 -5.59 11.12
C TRP A 301 -2.39 -6.30 11.07
N ASN A 302 -2.38 -7.53 10.57
CA ASN A 302 -1.20 -8.37 10.46
C ASN A 302 -0.95 -8.70 8.99
N GLU A 303 0.26 -8.46 8.52
CA GLU A 303 0.74 -9.03 7.27
C GLU A 303 1.24 -10.46 7.54
N PHE A 304 0.90 -11.39 6.66
CA PHE A 304 1.51 -12.71 6.60
C PHE A 304 2.18 -12.93 5.25
N LYS A 305 3.31 -13.62 5.29
CA LYS A 305 4.15 -13.98 4.14
C LYS A 305 4.08 -15.49 3.94
N PHE A 306 3.62 -15.91 2.77
CA PHE A 306 3.46 -17.30 2.37
C PHE A 306 4.52 -17.66 1.32
N SER A 307 5.24 -18.75 1.54
CA SER A 307 6.25 -19.25 0.60
C SER A 307 6.31 -20.78 0.59
N TRP A 308 6.96 -21.35 -0.44
CA TRP A 308 7.05 -22.79 -0.66
C TRP A 308 8.49 -23.27 -0.99
N PRO A 309 9.51 -22.93 -0.17
CA PRO A 309 10.94 -23.05 -0.52
C PRO A 309 11.46 -24.46 -0.87
N ASN A 310 10.69 -25.52 -0.62
CA ASN A 310 11.08 -26.89 -1.01
C ASN A 310 10.33 -27.44 -2.22
N ARG A 311 9.31 -26.71 -2.69
CA ARG A 311 8.40 -27.17 -3.75
C ARG A 311 8.44 -26.25 -4.96
N VAL A 312 8.63 -24.95 -4.75
CA VAL A 312 8.46 -23.94 -5.78
C VAL A 312 9.51 -22.84 -5.64
N GLU A 313 10.26 -22.62 -6.72
CA GLU A 313 11.37 -21.65 -6.76
C GLU A 313 11.42 -20.91 -8.10
N PHE A 314 12.21 -19.83 -8.15
CA PHE A 314 12.70 -19.25 -9.40
C PHE A 314 14.17 -19.57 -9.58
N ILE A 315 14.53 -19.97 -10.81
CA ILE A 315 15.94 -20.13 -11.19
C ILE A 315 16.56 -18.76 -11.46
N VAL A 316 17.72 -18.51 -10.86
CA VAL A 316 18.52 -17.28 -11.04
C VAL A 316 19.73 -17.47 -11.95
N THR A 317 20.24 -18.70 -12.10
CA THR A 317 21.37 -19.05 -12.99
C THR A 317 21.16 -20.39 -13.69
N GLU A 318 21.87 -20.63 -14.79
CA GLU A 318 21.74 -21.86 -15.58
C GLU A 318 22.18 -23.12 -14.82
N ASP A 319 23.26 -23.00 -14.05
CA ASP A 319 23.93 -24.12 -13.37
C ASP A 319 23.03 -24.85 -12.37
N LEU A 320 22.06 -24.13 -11.78
CA LEU A 320 21.10 -24.65 -10.82
C LEU A 320 20.22 -25.76 -11.37
N ARG A 321 19.95 -25.78 -12.68
CA ARG A 321 19.11 -26.81 -13.31
C ARG A 321 19.66 -28.21 -13.10
N ASN A 322 20.97 -28.33 -12.86
CA ASN A 322 21.67 -29.60 -12.76
C ASN A 322 21.94 -30.00 -11.30
N PHE A 323 21.55 -29.19 -10.32
CA PHE A 323 21.82 -29.48 -8.92
C PHE A 323 20.79 -30.48 -8.38
N THR A 324 21.29 -31.60 -7.85
CA THR A 324 20.47 -32.69 -7.31
C THR A 324 19.56 -32.25 -6.16
N ALA A 325 19.96 -31.22 -5.41
CA ALA A 325 19.17 -30.63 -4.33
C ALA A 325 17.79 -30.11 -4.78
N TYR A 326 17.64 -29.74 -6.06
CA TYR A 326 16.39 -29.18 -6.60
C TYR A 326 15.65 -30.13 -7.54
N LYS A 327 15.98 -31.44 -7.52
CA LYS A 327 15.43 -32.43 -8.46
C LYS A 327 13.89 -32.53 -8.42
N ASN A 328 13.28 -32.21 -7.27
CA ASN A 328 11.82 -32.26 -7.07
C ASN A 328 11.18 -30.87 -6.98
N THR A 329 11.95 -29.80 -7.24
CA THR A 329 11.47 -28.42 -7.17
C THR A 329 10.83 -28.03 -8.50
N LEU A 330 9.65 -27.41 -8.43
CA LEU A 330 9.00 -26.79 -9.58
C LEU A 330 9.55 -25.38 -9.76
N PHE A 331 9.89 -25.02 -10.99
CA PHE A 331 10.44 -23.72 -11.31
C PHE A 331 9.41 -22.85 -12.03
N LEU A 332 8.91 -21.82 -11.34
CA LEU A 332 7.82 -20.98 -11.85
C LEU A 332 8.17 -20.30 -13.18
N ASN A 333 9.41 -19.87 -13.34
CA ASN A 333 9.92 -19.27 -14.57
C ASN A 333 9.97 -20.21 -15.78
N GLN A 334 9.74 -21.51 -15.59
CA GLN A 334 9.61 -22.51 -16.65
C GLN A 334 8.17 -22.95 -16.91
N MET A 335 7.23 -22.46 -16.09
CA MET A 335 5.81 -22.81 -16.12
C MET A 335 4.98 -21.54 -16.31
N PRO A 336 5.04 -20.90 -17.49
CA PRO A 336 4.26 -19.68 -17.74
C PRO A 336 2.76 -19.96 -17.65
N GLY A 337 2.00 -18.93 -17.31
CA GLY A 337 0.55 -19.00 -17.19
C GLY A 337 0.04 -18.49 -15.85
N ASP A 338 -1.22 -18.80 -15.57
CA ASP A 338 -1.94 -18.27 -14.42
C ASP A 338 -1.76 -19.13 -13.18
N TYR A 339 -1.66 -18.46 -12.04
CA TYR A 339 -1.53 -19.04 -10.73
C TYR A 339 -2.62 -18.49 -9.82
N VAL A 340 -3.12 -19.34 -8.93
CA VAL A 340 -4.08 -18.97 -7.90
C VAL A 340 -3.52 -19.36 -6.55
N VAL A 341 -3.55 -18.43 -5.61
CA VAL A 341 -3.18 -18.70 -4.21
C VAL A 341 -4.43 -18.58 -3.37
N LYS A 342 -4.73 -19.64 -2.63
CA LYS A 342 -5.85 -19.70 -1.70
C LYS A 342 -5.30 -19.84 -0.29
N VAL A 343 -5.74 -18.98 0.61
CA VAL A 343 -5.33 -19.03 2.02
C VAL A 343 -6.51 -19.49 2.86
N TYR A 344 -6.23 -20.41 3.76
CA TYR A 344 -7.16 -21.02 4.69
C TYR A 344 -6.76 -20.65 6.12
N TYR A 345 -7.76 -20.45 6.97
CA TYR A 345 -7.58 -20.27 8.42
C TYR A 345 -8.48 -21.28 9.13
N ASN A 346 -7.90 -22.17 9.95
CA ASN A 346 -8.63 -23.29 10.57
C ASN A 346 -9.44 -24.12 9.54
N GLY A 347 -8.90 -24.30 8.33
CA GLY A 347 -9.56 -25.06 7.25
C GLY A 347 -10.61 -24.30 6.43
N GLU A 348 -10.99 -23.08 6.81
CA GLU A 348 -11.90 -22.23 6.02
C GLU A 348 -11.11 -21.31 5.08
N GLN A 349 -11.50 -21.22 3.80
CA GLN A 349 -10.84 -20.33 2.85
C GLN A 349 -11.18 -18.85 3.17
N VAL A 350 -10.15 -18.07 3.51
CA VAL A 350 -10.29 -16.67 3.94
C VAL A 350 -9.68 -15.65 2.96
N ARG A 351 -8.77 -16.08 2.08
CA ARG A 351 -8.23 -15.24 1.00
C ARG A 351 -8.09 -15.98 -0.31
N GLU A 352 -8.14 -15.23 -1.39
CA GLU A 352 -7.69 -15.68 -2.70
C GLU A 352 -7.03 -14.54 -3.46
N THR A 353 -5.94 -14.85 -4.16
CA THR A 353 -5.35 -13.93 -5.13
C THR A 353 -4.88 -14.68 -6.36
N ARG A 354 -4.54 -13.93 -7.41
CA ARG A 354 -4.09 -14.45 -8.70
C ARG A 354 -2.90 -13.66 -9.18
N PHE A 355 -1.93 -14.35 -9.76
CA PHE A 355 -0.83 -13.75 -10.48
C PHE A 355 -0.52 -14.63 -11.69
N SER A 356 0.26 -14.11 -12.64
CA SER A 356 0.66 -14.87 -13.80
C SER A 356 2.17 -14.79 -13.97
N ILE A 357 2.75 -15.82 -14.54
CA ILE A 357 4.14 -15.83 -14.98
C ILE A 357 4.16 -15.64 -16.50
N GLY A 358 4.87 -14.62 -16.96
CA GLY A 358 5.01 -14.32 -18.38
C GLY A 358 5.87 -15.36 -19.09
N SER A 359 5.86 -15.35 -20.42
CA SER A 359 6.76 -16.19 -21.24
C SER A 359 8.24 -15.90 -21.04
N ASN A 360 8.57 -14.72 -20.48
CA ASN A 360 9.90 -14.34 -20.04
C ASN A 360 10.28 -14.90 -18.66
N GLY A 361 9.40 -15.69 -18.04
CA GLY A 361 9.55 -16.33 -16.72
C GLY A 361 9.70 -15.37 -15.55
N THR A 362 9.23 -14.14 -15.68
CA THR A 362 9.02 -13.24 -14.54
C THR A 362 7.54 -13.15 -14.22
N TYR A 363 7.20 -12.53 -13.09
CA TYR A 363 5.84 -12.07 -12.87
C TYR A 363 5.37 -11.24 -14.08
N ALA A 364 4.20 -11.59 -14.62
CA ALA A 364 3.55 -10.81 -15.65
C ALA A 364 3.01 -9.53 -15.00
N ASP A 365 3.30 -8.39 -15.63
CA ASP A 365 2.75 -7.12 -15.19
C ASP A 365 1.24 -7.07 -15.46
N ASN A 366 0.45 -6.94 -14.39
CA ASN A 366 -1.00 -6.77 -14.45
C ASN A 366 -1.43 -5.32 -14.69
N GLY A 367 -0.48 -4.43 -14.99
CA GLY A 367 -0.69 -3.00 -15.23
C GLY A 367 -0.75 -2.17 -13.95
N ILE A 368 -0.94 -2.80 -12.79
CA ILE A 368 -1.00 -2.12 -11.48
C ILE A 368 0.42 -1.78 -11.03
N ALA A 369 1.37 -2.70 -11.15
CA ALA A 369 2.74 -2.46 -10.71
C ALA A 369 3.39 -1.27 -11.45
N ARG A 370 3.25 -1.21 -12.78
CA ARG A 370 3.74 -0.08 -13.59
C ARG A 370 3.07 1.25 -13.25
N GLN A 371 1.76 1.27 -13.02
CA GLN A 371 1.03 2.50 -12.64
C GLN A 371 1.50 3.08 -11.30
N ASN A 372 2.19 2.28 -10.49
CA ASN A 372 2.66 2.64 -9.16
C ASN A 372 4.17 2.67 -9.03
N ASN A 373 4.87 2.62 -10.17
CA ASN A 373 6.32 2.65 -10.24
C ASN A 373 6.97 1.61 -9.31
N LEU A 374 6.36 0.43 -9.16
CA LEU A 374 7.03 -0.67 -8.48
C LEU A 374 8.19 -1.16 -9.33
N THR A 375 9.38 -1.17 -8.75
CA THR A 375 10.63 -1.48 -9.46
C THR A 375 11.42 -2.62 -8.85
N THR A 376 10.88 -3.29 -7.82
CA THR A 376 11.56 -4.30 -7.01
C THR A 376 11.23 -5.75 -7.42
N ASN A 377 10.81 -6.02 -8.67
CA ASN A 377 10.19 -7.29 -9.12
C ASN A 377 8.93 -7.71 -8.35
N LYS A 378 8.49 -6.84 -7.43
CA LYS A 378 7.23 -6.96 -6.72
C LYS A 378 6.09 -6.58 -7.64
N ILE A 379 5.02 -7.35 -7.60
CA ILE A 379 3.74 -6.97 -8.22
C ILE A 379 2.66 -6.84 -7.15
N ILE A 380 1.76 -5.89 -7.34
CA ILE A 380 0.59 -5.74 -6.47
C ILE A 380 -0.53 -6.61 -6.99
N LEU A 381 -1.16 -7.34 -6.08
CA LEU A 381 -2.21 -8.29 -6.38
C LEU A 381 -3.53 -7.83 -5.74
N PRO A 382 -4.65 -7.86 -6.49
CA PRO A 382 -5.97 -7.83 -5.89
C PRO A 382 -6.18 -9.07 -5.01
N VAL A 383 -6.64 -8.87 -3.78
CA VAL A 383 -6.94 -9.96 -2.85
C VAL A 383 -8.45 -10.00 -2.60
N ARG A 384 -9.05 -11.14 -2.90
CA ARG A 384 -10.42 -11.44 -2.54
C ARG A 384 -10.46 -11.82 -1.06
N VAL A 385 -10.98 -10.92 -0.23
CA VAL A 385 -11.22 -11.14 1.19
C VAL A 385 -12.54 -11.91 1.37
N MET A 386 -12.51 -13.03 2.08
CA MET A 386 -13.64 -13.95 2.25
C MET A 386 -13.78 -14.40 3.71
N GLY A 387 -14.90 -15.09 3.97
CA GLY A 387 -15.23 -15.61 5.30
C GLY A 387 -15.71 -14.51 6.25
N THR A 388 -15.79 -14.84 7.53
CA THR A 388 -16.19 -13.92 8.61
C THR A 388 -15.03 -13.55 9.53
N LEU A 389 -13.81 -13.96 9.17
CA LEU A 389 -12.60 -13.77 9.99
C LEU A 389 -12.34 -12.28 10.25
N ASP A 390 -12.30 -11.49 9.18
CA ASP A 390 -12.12 -10.06 9.27
C ASP A 390 -13.48 -9.40 9.46
N LYS A 391 -13.70 -8.78 10.62
CA LYS A 391 -14.75 -7.77 10.78
C LYS A 391 -14.30 -6.48 10.08
N TRP A 392 -14.22 -6.55 8.76
CA TRP A 392 -13.85 -5.43 7.91
C TRP A 392 -15.06 -4.93 7.13
N ASN A 393 -15.06 -3.64 6.82
CA ASN A 393 -16.12 -3.03 6.04
C ASN A 393 -15.62 -2.84 4.60
N ALA A 394 -16.05 -3.72 3.69
CA ALA A 394 -15.67 -3.66 2.27
C ALA A 394 -16.04 -2.32 1.60
N VAL A 395 -17.15 -1.69 2.00
CA VAL A 395 -17.54 -0.36 1.51
C VAL A 395 -16.56 0.71 1.99
N ASN A 396 -16.12 0.64 3.24
CA ASN A 396 -15.12 1.55 3.79
C ASN A 396 -13.74 1.30 3.18
N ALA A 397 -13.33 0.06 2.96
CA ALA A 397 -12.07 -0.22 2.27
C ALA A 397 -12.07 0.34 0.84
N LYS A 398 -13.22 0.29 0.14
CA LYS A 398 -13.38 0.90 -1.18
C LYS A 398 -13.44 2.43 -1.11
N ALA A 399 -14.29 3.00 -0.25
CA ALA A 399 -14.52 4.44 -0.18
C ALA A 399 -13.34 5.20 0.48
N MET A 400 -12.67 4.58 1.46
CA MET A 400 -11.52 5.16 2.16
C MET A 400 -10.18 4.77 1.51
N GLY A 401 -10.14 3.66 0.75
CA GLY A 401 -8.97 3.25 -0.03
C GLY A 401 -8.67 4.11 -1.25
N PHE A 402 -9.57 5.00 -1.66
CA PHE A 402 -9.35 5.93 -2.80
C PHE A 402 -8.75 7.28 -2.42
N TYR A 403 -8.37 7.50 -1.17
CA TYR A 403 -7.75 8.76 -0.80
C TYR A 403 -6.23 8.68 -0.90
N GLY A 404 -5.74 8.65 -2.13
CA GLY A 404 -4.33 8.45 -2.45
C GLY A 404 -3.88 7.04 -2.14
N ASN A 405 -4.60 6.04 -2.68
CA ASN A 405 -4.06 4.70 -2.75
C ASN A 405 -2.61 4.82 -3.24
N PRO A 406 -1.60 4.38 -2.49
CA PRO A 406 -0.25 4.25 -3.05
C PRO A 406 -0.26 3.40 -4.33
N VAL A 407 -1.36 2.67 -4.55
CA VAL A 407 -1.60 1.78 -5.67
C VAL A 407 -2.80 2.22 -6.54
N ASN A 408 -2.55 2.91 -7.66
CA ASN A 408 -3.47 3.10 -8.78
C ASN A 408 -3.82 1.76 -9.48
N GLY A 409 -5.04 1.63 -9.99
CA GLY A 409 -5.43 0.51 -10.88
C GLY A 409 -6.06 -0.71 -10.19
N LEU A 410 -6.18 -0.71 -8.86
CA LEU A 410 -6.95 -1.71 -8.13
C LEU A 410 -8.45 -1.40 -8.19
N THR A 411 -9.20 -2.22 -8.92
CA THR A 411 -10.67 -2.27 -8.83
C THR A 411 -11.04 -3.60 -8.16
N PRO A 412 -11.85 -3.61 -7.08
CA PRO A 412 -12.29 -4.83 -6.42
C PRO A 412 -13.06 -5.78 -7.34
#